data_AF-A0A9X2LBH3-F1
#
_entry.id   AF-A0A9X2LBH3-F1
#
_cell.length_a   1.000
_cell.length_b   1.000
_cell.length_c   1.000
_cell.angle_alpha   90.00
_cell.angle_beta   90.00
_cell.angle_gamma   90.00
#
_symmetry.space_group_name_H-M   'P 1'
#
loop_
_entity.id
_entity.type
_entity.pdbx_description
1 polymer ?
#
loop_
_entity_poly.entity_id
_entity_poly.type
_entity_poly.pdbx_seq_one_letter_code
_entity_poly.pdbx_strand_id
1 'polypeptide(L)'
;MSHALAERQEHFAERLSDSLAETVTMVAVLTEEERRELRSLCLAASLDFSEARSDQPDHAARRTAGLIAERFGSDLRRHWTPDEAYFQKLSRPAVAEALAEMGSQETGLERAKKADLVPMAARRAKASGWLPESVRFAQRAEEETPALEAGEAEAEASLPETA
;
A
#
# COMPACT_ATOMS: atom_id res chain seq x y z
N MET A 1 -8.05 5.59 -12.48
CA MET A 1 -6.61 5.61 -12.16
C MET A 1 -5.84 4.44 -12.78
N SER A 2 -6.33 3.19 -12.73
CA SER A 2 -5.62 2.02 -13.30
C SER A 2 -5.33 2.11 -14.82
N HIS A 3 -6.25 2.64 -15.62
CA HIS A 3 -6.11 2.70 -17.09
C HIS A 3 -4.93 3.58 -17.53
N ALA A 4 -4.75 4.75 -16.91
CA ALA A 4 -3.67 5.68 -17.25
C ALA A 4 -2.28 5.16 -16.87
N LEU A 5 -2.16 4.27 -15.87
CA LEU A 5 -0.87 3.62 -15.57
C LEU A 5 -0.57 2.52 -16.58
N ALA A 6 -1.58 1.71 -16.93
CA ALA A 6 -1.45 0.65 -17.92
C ALA A 6 -1.04 1.20 -19.29
N GLU A 7 -1.65 2.30 -19.75
CA GLU A 7 -1.28 2.98 -21.00
C GLU A 7 0.19 3.42 -21.00
N ARG A 8 0.68 3.98 -19.88
CA ARG A 8 2.08 4.39 -19.76
C ARG A 8 3.04 3.20 -19.71
N GLN A 9 2.65 2.10 -19.06
CA GLN A 9 3.43 0.86 -19.04
C GLN A 9 3.51 0.24 -20.45
N GLU A 10 2.40 0.18 -21.16
CA GLU A 10 2.32 -0.35 -22.53
C GLU A 10 3.14 0.50 -23.51
N HIS A 11 3.06 1.83 -23.39
CA HIS A 11 3.87 2.76 -24.19
C HIS A 11 5.38 2.49 -24.10
N PHE A 12 5.89 2.20 -22.90
CA PHE A 12 7.30 1.83 -22.74
C PHE A 12 7.56 0.37 -23.12
N ALA A 13 6.64 -0.56 -22.85
CA ALA A 13 6.80 -1.97 -23.21
C ALA A 13 6.95 -2.17 -24.73
N GLU A 14 6.18 -1.45 -25.56
CA GLU A 14 6.31 -1.48 -27.03
C GLU A 14 7.67 -0.98 -27.55
N ARG A 15 8.37 -0.18 -26.75
CA ARG A 15 9.66 0.43 -27.08
C ARG A 15 10.84 -0.29 -26.45
N LEU A 16 10.64 -1.38 -25.71
CA LEU A 16 11.73 -2.14 -25.12
C LEU A 16 11.86 -3.47 -25.84
N SER A 17 13.11 -3.90 -26.05
CA SER A 17 13.42 -5.20 -26.64
C SER A 17 13.57 -6.25 -25.54
N ASP A 18 13.27 -7.50 -25.87
CA ASP A 18 13.55 -8.67 -25.02
C ASP A 18 15.07 -8.84 -24.76
N SER A 19 15.93 -8.20 -25.55
CA SER A 19 17.38 -8.15 -25.34
C SER A 19 17.78 -6.99 -24.42
N LEU A 20 18.46 -7.31 -23.31
CA LEU A 20 18.97 -6.30 -22.37
C LEU A 20 19.93 -5.31 -23.04
N ALA A 21 20.79 -5.78 -23.96
CA ALA A 21 21.75 -4.93 -24.66
C ALA A 21 21.07 -3.92 -25.60
N GLU A 22 20.01 -4.35 -26.28
CA GLU A 22 19.20 -3.48 -27.13
C GLU A 22 18.39 -2.50 -26.27
N THR A 23 17.79 -2.98 -25.18
CA THR A 23 17.07 -2.13 -24.21
C THR A 23 17.96 -1.01 -23.66
N VAL A 24 19.21 -1.29 -23.29
CA VAL A 24 20.15 -0.24 -22.84
C VAL A 24 20.38 0.81 -23.92
N THR A 25 20.53 0.38 -25.18
CA THR A 25 20.72 1.29 -26.32
C THR A 25 19.47 2.14 -26.58
N MET A 26 18.28 1.55 -26.45
CA MET A 26 17.00 2.25 -26.61
C MET A 26 16.75 3.26 -25.49
N VAL A 27 17.09 2.91 -24.24
CA VAL A 27 17.00 3.85 -23.11
C VAL A 27 17.97 5.02 -23.26
N ALA A 28 19.14 4.80 -23.86
CA ALA A 28 20.15 5.85 -24.05
C ALA A 28 19.69 6.97 -25.00
N VAL A 29 18.77 6.68 -25.93
CA VAL A 29 18.24 7.67 -26.89
C VAL A 29 16.98 8.38 -26.40
N LEU A 30 16.43 7.99 -25.25
CA LEU A 30 15.28 8.65 -24.62
C LEU A 30 15.64 10.07 -24.16
N THR A 31 14.68 10.98 -24.29
CA THR A 31 14.75 12.31 -23.69
C THR A 31 14.84 12.22 -22.16
N GLU A 32 15.30 13.28 -21.51
CA GLU A 32 15.36 13.32 -20.03
C GLU A 32 13.98 13.16 -19.38
N GLU A 33 12.92 13.66 -20.01
CA GLU A 33 11.56 13.51 -19.52
C GLU A 33 11.09 12.06 -19.62
N GLU A 34 11.31 11.39 -20.76
CA GLU A 34 11.00 9.97 -20.93
C GLU A 34 11.81 9.09 -19.97
N ARG A 35 13.10 9.40 -19.73
CA ARG A 35 13.91 8.69 -18.74
C ARG A 35 13.42 8.89 -17.32
N ARG A 36 12.94 10.08 -16.98
CA ARG A 36 12.32 10.35 -15.67
C ARG A 36 11.02 9.57 -15.51
N GLU A 37 10.18 9.54 -16.55
CA GLU A 37 8.94 8.77 -16.55
C GLU A 37 9.21 7.27 -16.41
N LEU A 38 10.16 6.71 -17.17
CA LEU A 38 10.56 5.32 -17.06
C LEU A 38 11.03 4.97 -15.64
N ARG A 39 11.89 5.80 -15.03
CA ARG A 39 12.32 5.60 -13.63
C ARG A 39 11.15 5.63 -12.66
N SER A 40 10.19 6.53 -12.85
CA SER A 40 8.98 6.58 -12.04
C SER A 40 8.14 5.31 -12.19
N LEU A 41 8.03 4.76 -13.40
CA LEU A 41 7.33 3.50 -13.66
C LEU A 41 8.05 2.31 -13.03
N CYS A 42 9.39 2.24 -13.15
CA CYS A 42 10.19 1.19 -12.50
C CYS A 42 10.05 1.24 -10.97
N LEU A 43 10.07 2.43 -10.38
CA LEU A 43 9.83 2.61 -8.95
C LEU A 43 8.41 2.19 -8.57
N ALA A 44 7.39 2.62 -9.33
CA ALA A 44 6.01 2.21 -9.08
C ALA A 44 5.82 0.69 -9.17
N ALA A 45 6.45 0.02 -10.13
CA ALA A 45 6.42 -1.44 -10.25
C ALA A 45 7.17 -2.14 -9.11
N SER A 46 8.25 -1.53 -8.60
CA SER A 46 8.99 -2.05 -7.44
C SER A 46 8.25 -1.85 -6.12
N LEU A 47 7.31 -0.89 -6.09
CA LEU A 47 6.42 -0.59 -4.96
C LEU A 47 5.04 -1.24 -5.14
N ASP A 48 4.89 -2.22 -6.04
CA ASP A 48 3.63 -2.95 -6.18
C ASP A 48 3.42 -3.88 -4.98
N PHE A 49 2.57 -3.45 -4.04
CA PHE A 49 2.18 -4.21 -2.86
C PHE A 49 0.84 -4.96 -3.07
N SER A 50 0.49 -5.29 -4.31
CA SER A 50 -0.71 -6.09 -4.56
C SER A 50 -0.56 -7.49 -3.94
N GLU A 51 -1.39 -7.78 -2.95
CA GLU A 51 -1.46 -9.10 -2.33
C GLU A 51 -2.53 -9.95 -3.02
N ALA A 52 -2.15 -11.13 -3.50
CA ALA A 52 -3.13 -12.14 -3.88
C ALA A 52 -3.94 -12.57 -2.66
N ARG A 53 -5.19 -13.00 -2.87
CA ARG A 53 -6.03 -13.50 -1.78
C ARG A 53 -5.37 -14.73 -1.16
N SER A 54 -5.00 -14.63 0.12
CA SER A 54 -4.33 -15.66 0.90
C SER A 54 -4.87 -15.69 2.33
N ASP A 55 -4.81 -16.85 2.97
CA ASP A 55 -5.11 -17.01 4.41
C ASP A 55 -3.94 -16.54 5.30
N GLN A 56 -2.74 -16.39 4.73
CA GLN A 56 -1.58 -15.82 5.41
C GLN A 56 -1.17 -14.50 4.76
N PRO A 57 -1.35 -13.37 5.46
CA PRO A 57 -0.92 -12.07 4.96
C PRO A 57 0.62 -11.97 4.97
N ASP A 58 1.18 -11.32 3.95
CA ASP A 58 2.61 -11.01 3.93
C ASP A 58 2.91 -9.83 4.87
N HIS A 59 3.25 -10.15 6.11
CA HIS A 59 3.55 -9.15 7.13
C HIS A 59 4.72 -8.24 6.75
N ALA A 60 5.71 -8.71 5.97
CA ALA A 60 6.85 -7.90 5.57
C ALA A 60 6.46 -6.87 4.50
N ALA A 61 5.67 -7.28 3.50
CA ALA A 61 5.10 -6.38 2.50
C ALA A 61 4.21 -5.31 3.16
N ARG A 62 3.32 -5.71 4.10
CA ARG A 62 2.45 -4.77 4.81
C ARG A 62 3.19 -3.76 5.68
N ARG A 63 4.27 -4.16 6.35
CA ARG A 63 5.13 -3.22 7.10
C ARG A 63 5.77 -2.19 6.17
N THR A 64 6.26 -2.64 5.01
CA THR A 64 6.85 -1.75 3.99
C THR A 64 5.82 -0.75 3.44
N ALA A 65 4.61 -1.23 3.14
CA ALA A 65 3.49 -0.38 2.75
C ALA A 65 3.11 0.63 3.85
N GLY A 66 3.18 0.22 5.12
CA GLY A 66 3.00 1.09 6.29
C GLY A 66 4.00 2.25 6.34
N LEU A 67 5.30 1.94 6.23
CA LEU A 67 6.37 2.93 6.20
C LEU A 67 6.18 3.94 5.05
N ILE A 68 5.77 3.47 3.87
CA ILE A 68 5.49 4.33 2.72
C ILE A 68 4.29 5.21 3.02
N ALA A 69 3.18 4.66 3.50
CA ALA A 69 1.99 5.44 3.82
C ALA A 69 2.29 6.55 4.84
N GLU A 70 3.11 6.25 5.85
CA GLU A 70 3.58 7.23 6.85
C GLU A 70 4.42 8.33 6.18
N ARG A 71 5.46 7.97 5.42
CA ARG A 71 6.38 8.94 4.78
C ARG A 71 5.69 9.82 3.75
N PHE A 72 4.70 9.28 3.04
CA PHE A 72 3.90 10.02 2.07
C PHE A 72 2.68 10.73 2.70
N GLY A 73 2.46 10.61 4.02
CA GLY A 73 1.32 11.23 4.71
C GLY A 73 -0.05 10.76 4.19
N SER A 74 -0.10 9.52 3.67
CA SER A 74 -1.29 8.96 3.03
C SER A 74 -2.25 8.42 4.09
N ASP A 75 -3.13 9.29 4.59
CA ASP A 75 -4.23 8.89 5.47
C ASP A 75 -5.43 8.40 4.65
N LEU A 76 -5.62 7.08 4.60
CA LEU A 76 -6.70 6.46 3.81
C LEU A 76 -8.10 6.93 4.26
N ARG A 77 -8.27 7.39 5.51
CA ARG A 77 -9.56 7.94 6.00
C ARG A 77 -10.02 9.14 5.20
N ARG A 78 -9.11 9.84 4.51
CA ARG A 78 -9.42 11.00 3.65
C ARG A 78 -10.02 10.59 2.31
N HIS A 79 -9.78 9.37 1.86
CA HIS A 79 -10.11 8.92 0.51
C HIS A 79 -11.14 7.79 0.50
N TRP A 80 -11.27 7.07 1.61
CA TRP A 80 -12.17 5.95 1.72
C TRP A 80 -12.74 5.80 3.12
N THR A 81 -13.99 5.34 3.18
CA THR A 81 -14.67 4.98 4.42
C THR A 81 -15.46 3.70 4.17
N PRO A 82 -15.39 2.70 5.07
CA PRO A 82 -16.18 1.48 4.94
C PRO A 82 -17.68 1.77 4.84
N ASP A 83 -18.30 1.24 3.79
CA ASP A 83 -19.73 1.36 3.53
C ASP A 83 -20.49 0.04 3.75
N GLU A 84 -21.79 0.03 3.51
CA GLU A 84 -22.60 -1.17 3.67
C GLU A 84 -22.14 -2.30 2.74
N ALA A 85 -21.72 -1.98 1.50
CA ALA A 85 -21.25 -2.98 0.55
C ALA A 85 -19.98 -3.69 1.03
N TYR A 86 -19.10 -2.98 1.74
CA TYR A 86 -17.96 -3.57 2.44
C TYR A 86 -18.42 -4.54 3.53
N PHE A 87 -19.26 -4.10 4.48
CA PHE A 87 -19.71 -4.94 5.61
C PHE A 87 -20.58 -6.13 5.17
N GLN A 88 -21.28 -6.02 4.03
CA GLN A 88 -22.02 -7.15 3.44
C GLN A 88 -21.11 -8.31 3.03
N LYS A 89 -19.84 -8.05 2.68
CA LYS A 89 -18.87 -9.11 2.32
C LYS A 89 -18.30 -9.84 3.53
N LEU A 90 -18.37 -9.24 4.72
CA LEU A 90 -17.84 -9.83 5.94
C LEU A 90 -18.78 -10.89 6.54
N SER A 91 -18.23 -11.82 7.32
CA SER A 91 -19.03 -12.75 8.12
C SER A 91 -19.79 -11.99 9.22
N ARG A 92 -20.91 -12.52 9.72
CA ARG A 92 -21.64 -11.89 10.84
C ARG A 92 -20.72 -11.66 12.06
N PRO A 93 -19.88 -12.62 12.49
CA PRO A 93 -18.92 -12.39 13.58
C PRO A 93 -17.97 -11.24 13.29
N ALA A 94 -17.40 -11.15 12.08
CA ALA A 94 -16.47 -10.08 11.72
C ALA A 94 -17.12 -8.68 11.73
N VAL A 95 -18.41 -8.57 11.36
CA VAL A 95 -19.14 -7.29 11.50
C VAL A 95 -19.35 -6.92 12.96
N ALA A 96 -19.63 -7.90 13.83
CA ALA A 96 -19.80 -7.66 15.26
C ALA A 96 -18.48 -7.26 15.94
N GLU A 97 -17.37 -7.89 15.55
CA GLU A 97 -16.02 -7.52 16.00
C GLU A 97 -15.65 -6.09 15.58
N ALA A 98 -15.89 -5.73 14.32
CA ALA A 98 -15.68 -4.35 13.86
C ALA A 98 -16.51 -3.33 14.66
N LEU A 99 -17.76 -3.67 15.01
CA LEU A 99 -18.60 -2.84 15.87
C LEU A 99 -18.05 -2.71 17.30
N ALA A 100 -17.47 -3.78 17.84
CA ALA A 100 -16.83 -3.75 19.15
C ALA A 100 -15.59 -2.85 19.15
N GLU A 101 -14.74 -2.96 18.11
CA GLU A 101 -13.58 -2.07 17.93
C GLU A 101 -13.97 -0.60 17.81
N MET A 102 -15.12 -0.32 17.16
CA MET A 102 -15.68 1.03 17.08
C MET A 102 -16.30 1.53 18.40
N GLY A 103 -16.14 0.78 19.50
CA GLY A 103 -16.67 1.13 20.82
C GLY A 103 -18.19 1.10 20.88
N SER A 104 -18.84 0.19 20.15
CA SER A 104 -20.30 0.06 20.23
C SER A 104 -20.74 -0.37 21.63
N GLN A 105 -21.42 0.55 22.32
CA GLN A 105 -22.02 0.33 23.65
C GLN A 105 -23.37 -0.42 23.58
N GLU A 106 -23.80 -0.85 22.38
CA GLU A 106 -25.08 -1.51 22.20
C GLU A 106 -25.03 -2.95 22.73
N THR A 107 -25.94 -3.27 23.64
CA THR A 107 -26.08 -4.61 24.21
C THR A 107 -26.85 -5.51 23.23
N GLY A 108 -26.45 -6.77 23.10
CA GLY A 108 -27.17 -7.75 22.27
C GLY A 108 -26.73 -7.87 20.80
N LEU A 109 -25.59 -7.27 20.42
CA LEU A 109 -24.98 -7.44 19.09
C LEU A 109 -24.80 -8.93 18.70
N GLU A 110 -24.48 -9.77 19.69
CA GLU A 110 -24.35 -11.22 19.57
C GLU A 110 -25.57 -11.91 18.94
N ARG A 111 -26.77 -11.37 19.19
CA ARG A 111 -28.06 -11.95 18.77
C ARG A 111 -28.70 -11.21 17.59
N ALA A 112 -28.16 -10.06 17.21
CA ALA A 112 -28.68 -9.27 16.10
C ALA A 112 -28.44 -9.94 14.75
N LYS A 113 -29.36 -9.75 13.80
CA LYS A 113 -29.19 -10.29 12.45
C LYS A 113 -28.16 -9.44 11.69
N LYS A 114 -27.44 -10.07 10.76
CA LYS A 114 -26.47 -9.36 9.91
C LYS A 114 -27.10 -8.17 9.16
N ALA A 115 -28.36 -8.30 8.76
CA ALA A 115 -29.13 -7.23 8.10
C ALA A 115 -29.24 -5.96 8.96
N ASP A 116 -29.26 -6.09 10.28
CA ASP A 116 -29.33 -4.95 11.21
C ASP A 116 -27.92 -4.43 11.55
N LEU A 117 -26.93 -5.32 11.61
CA LEU A 117 -25.54 -4.99 11.95
C LEU A 117 -24.81 -4.19 10.86
N VAL A 118 -25.03 -4.53 9.58
CA VAL A 118 -24.37 -3.87 8.43
C VAL A 118 -24.60 -2.35 8.38
N PRO A 119 -25.86 -1.84 8.35
CA PRO A 119 -26.11 -0.41 8.25
C PRO A 119 -25.61 0.34 9.50
N MET A 120 -25.64 -0.32 10.66
CA MET A 120 -25.09 0.23 11.89
C MET A 120 -23.56 0.36 11.84
N ALA A 121 -22.87 -0.67 11.35
CA ALA A 121 -21.42 -0.66 11.20
C ALA A 121 -20.97 0.43 10.22
N ALA A 122 -21.65 0.57 9.07
CA ALA A 122 -21.39 1.64 8.11
C ALA A 122 -21.57 3.03 8.71
N ARG A 123 -22.67 3.26 9.44
CA ARG A 123 -22.91 4.54 10.13
C ARG A 123 -21.84 4.85 11.17
N ARG A 124 -21.46 3.86 11.99
CA ARG A 124 -20.42 4.06 13.01
C ARG A 124 -19.05 4.28 12.40
N ALA A 125 -18.67 3.52 11.37
CA ALA A 125 -17.39 3.69 10.68
C ALA A 125 -17.23 5.11 10.14
N LYS A 126 -18.30 5.67 9.59
CA LYS A 126 -18.34 7.06 9.14
C LYS A 126 -18.20 8.08 10.28
N ALA A 127 -18.77 7.80 11.45
CA ALA A 127 -18.70 8.70 12.60
C ALA A 127 -17.34 8.65 13.33
N SER A 128 -16.73 7.46 13.42
CA SER A 128 -15.46 7.26 14.13
C SER A 128 -14.23 7.40 13.24
N GLY A 129 -14.39 7.39 11.91
CA GLY A 129 -13.28 7.30 10.97
C GLY A 129 -12.57 5.94 11.03
N TRP A 130 -13.26 4.90 11.48
CA TRP A 130 -12.71 3.55 11.60
C TRP A 130 -12.32 2.99 10.23
N LEU A 131 -11.16 2.34 10.20
CA LEU A 131 -10.67 1.58 9.05
C LEU A 131 -10.49 0.12 9.46
N PRO A 132 -10.65 -0.86 8.56
CA PRO A 132 -10.26 -2.24 8.80
C PRO A 132 -8.76 -2.38 9.03
N GLU A 133 -8.34 -3.32 9.88
CA GLU A 133 -6.93 -3.58 10.18
C GLU A 133 -6.06 -3.73 8.92
N SER A 134 -6.57 -4.42 7.90
CA SER A 134 -5.84 -4.69 6.65
C SER A 134 -5.44 -3.44 5.87
N VAL A 135 -6.02 -2.28 6.17
CA VAL A 135 -5.73 -1.01 5.47
C VAL A 135 -5.31 0.13 6.41
N ARG A 136 -4.99 -0.19 7.68
CA ARG A 136 -4.42 0.76 8.67
C ARG A 136 -2.90 0.92 8.53
N PHE A 137 -2.41 1.11 7.30
CA PHE A 137 -0.97 1.09 6.99
C PHE A 137 -0.15 2.11 7.81
N ALA A 138 -0.59 3.37 7.87
CA ALA A 138 0.15 4.44 8.55
C ALA A 138 0.10 4.36 10.10
N GLN A 139 -0.92 3.71 10.67
CA GLN A 139 -1.11 3.65 12.13
C GLN A 139 -0.22 2.57 12.79
N ARG A 140 0.19 1.55 12.02
CA ARG A 140 1.05 0.45 12.52
C ARG A 140 2.53 0.78 12.47
N ALA A 141 2.96 1.67 11.58
CA ALA A 141 4.38 2.03 11.46
C ALA A 141 4.92 2.68 12.76
N GLU A 142 4.11 3.49 13.44
CA GLU A 142 4.44 4.11 14.73
C GLU A 142 4.69 3.09 15.86
N GLU A 143 4.10 1.88 15.77
CA GLU A 143 4.20 0.85 16.80
C GLU A 143 5.43 -0.09 16.61
N GLU A 144 5.98 -0.18 15.40
CA GLU A 144 6.92 -1.24 15.03
C GLU A 144 8.25 -0.77 14.41
N THR A 145 8.54 0.53 14.26
CA THR A 145 9.81 0.98 13.64
C THR A 145 11.03 0.39 14.35
N PRO A 146 11.81 -0.50 13.70
CA PRO A 146 13.16 -0.79 14.15
C PRO A 146 14.01 0.44 13.83
N ALA A 147 14.76 0.92 14.83
CA ALA A 147 15.77 1.95 14.61
C ALA A 147 16.74 1.45 13.52
N LEU A 148 16.73 2.11 12.36
CA LEU A 148 17.79 1.94 11.39
C LEU A 148 19.02 2.59 12.00
N GLU A 149 19.86 1.77 12.65
CA GLU A 149 21.22 2.17 13.03
C GLU A 149 21.93 2.64 11.76
N ALA A 150 22.21 3.94 11.71
CA ALA A 150 22.98 4.55 10.65
C ALA A 150 24.40 3.98 10.72
N GLY A 151 24.65 2.92 9.95
CA GLY A 151 25.99 2.42 9.70
C GLY A 151 26.81 3.54 9.07
N GLU A 152 27.76 4.07 9.84
CA GLU A 152 28.79 4.99 9.38
C GLU A 152 29.48 4.38 8.15
N ALA A 153 29.23 4.98 6.99
CA ALA A 153 30.03 4.72 5.80
C ALA A 153 31.38 5.40 6.01
N GLU A 154 32.35 4.66 6.55
CA GLU A 154 33.76 5.04 6.43
C GLU A 154 34.14 4.98 4.95
N ALA A 155 34.29 6.18 4.37
CA ALA A 155 34.85 6.39 3.06
C ALA A 155 36.37 6.14 3.11
N GLU A 156 36.82 4.93 2.80
CA GLU A 156 38.20 4.70 2.38
C GLU A 156 38.34 5.06 0.89
N ALA A 157 38.62 6.34 0.65
CA ALA A 157 39.25 6.78 -0.58
C ALA A 157 40.71 6.29 -0.58
N SER A 158 41.00 5.25 -1.37
CA SER A 158 42.37 4.92 -1.77
C SER A 158 42.42 4.77 -3.28
N LEU A 159 42.73 5.88 -3.96
CA LEU A 159 43.24 5.86 -5.32
C LEU A 159 44.72 5.48 -5.26
N PRO A 160 45.21 4.47 -5.98
CA PRO A 160 46.65 4.32 -6.18
C PRO A 160 47.12 5.33 -7.23
N GLU A 161 48.01 6.23 -6.79
CA GLU A 161 48.84 7.10 -7.62
C GLU A 161 50.01 6.30 -8.21
N THR A 162 50.06 6.27 -9.55
CA THR A 162 51.18 6.07 -10.49
C THR A 162 52.34 5.08 -10.19
N ALA A 163 52.63 4.24 -11.18
CA ALA A 163 53.99 4.00 -11.68
C ALA A 163 53.94 3.71 -13.20
#